data_AF-A0A314UU81-F1
#
_entry.id   AF-A0A314UU81-F1
#
_cell.length_a   1.000
_cell.length_b   1.000
_cell.length_c   1.000
_cell.angle_alpha   90.00
_cell.angle_beta   90.00
_cell.angle_gamma   90.00
#
_symmetry.space_group_name_H-M   'P 1'
#
loop_
_entity.id
_entity.type
_entity.pdbx_description
1 polymer ?
#
loop_
_entity_poly.entity_id
_entity_poly.type
_entity_poly.pdbx_seq_one_letter_code
_entity_poly.pdbx_strand_id
1 'polypeptide(L)'
;MAEKLEDLNRVAAVVSRLGKRCVEPALQGFEHVYADLDMEGMVRRMERYVNATSNLYSEMEVLNELEQATKKFQHNQHEESKRAFEQKLIWQKQDVRHLKDVSLWNQTYDKVVELLARTVCTIYATIRAVFGDSVLGKNMLA
;
A
#
# COMPACT_ATOMS: atom_id res chain seq x y z
N MET A 1 -17.97 -11.26 -15.36
CA MET A 1 -17.27 -11.18 -14.05
C MET A 1 -17.52 -9.84 -13.37
N ALA A 2 -17.38 -8.72 -14.08
CA ALA A 2 -17.66 -7.38 -13.53
C ALA A 2 -19.05 -7.23 -12.87
N GLU A 3 -20.12 -7.68 -13.53
CA GLU A 3 -21.49 -7.60 -12.97
C GLU A 3 -21.65 -8.38 -11.65
N LYS A 4 -21.09 -9.59 -11.57
CA LYS A 4 -21.14 -10.40 -10.34
C LYS A 4 -20.32 -9.80 -9.19
N LEU A 5 -19.24 -9.08 -9.52
CA LEU A 5 -18.43 -8.36 -8.52
C LEU A 5 -19.17 -7.13 -8.00
N GLU A 6 -19.86 -6.40 -8.87
CA GLU A 6 -20.68 -5.25 -8.50
C GLU A 6 -21.85 -5.65 -7.59
N ASP A 7 -22.53 -6.76 -7.91
CA ASP A 7 -23.55 -7.35 -7.05
C ASP A 7 -22.99 -7.75 -5.67
N LEU A 8 -21.81 -8.39 -5.64
CA LEU A 8 -21.15 -8.78 -4.40
C LEU A 8 -20.79 -7.54 -3.55
N ASN A 9 -20.24 -6.49 -4.17
CA ASN A 9 -19.91 -5.23 -3.50
C ASN A 9 -21.16 -4.57 -2.89
N ARG A 10 -22.29 -4.61 -3.62
CA ARG A 10 -23.56 -4.09 -3.12
C ARG A 10 -24.07 -4.88 -1.92
N VAL A 11 -23.98 -6.21 -1.95
CA VAL A 11 -24.35 -7.08 -0.82
C VAL A 11 -23.42 -6.84 0.37
N ALA A 12 -22.12 -6.77 0.15
CA ALA A 12 -21.13 -6.50 1.19
C ALA A 12 -21.37 -5.16 1.88
N ALA A 13 -21.73 -4.11 1.13
CA ALA A 13 -22.09 -2.81 1.70
C ALA A 13 -23.31 -2.89 2.63
N VAL A 14 -24.31 -3.71 2.29
CA VAL A 14 -25.46 -3.98 3.16
C VAL A 14 -25.03 -4.72 4.42
N VAL A 15 -24.19 -5.77 4.28
CA VAL A 15 -23.67 -6.54 5.41
C VAL A 15 -22.84 -5.67 6.35
N SER A 16 -21.95 -4.81 5.84
CA SER A 16 -21.19 -3.83 6.64
C SER A 16 -22.10 -2.93 7.47
N ARG A 17 -23.21 -2.45 6.89
CA ARG A 17 -24.17 -1.59 7.61
C ARG A 17 -24.91 -2.34 8.72
N LEU A 18 -25.27 -3.61 8.47
CA LEU A 18 -25.93 -4.44 9.47
C LEU A 18 -24.95 -4.87 10.58
N GLY A 19 -23.72 -5.20 10.20
CA GLY A 19 -22.65 -5.64 11.10
C GLY A 19 -22.33 -4.64 12.21
N LYS A 20 -22.46 -3.33 11.94
CA LYS A 20 -22.32 -2.26 12.94
C LYS A 20 -23.26 -2.39 14.15
N ARG A 21 -24.35 -3.16 14.02
CA ARG A 21 -25.32 -3.43 15.10
C ARG A 21 -25.10 -4.77 15.80
N CYS A 22 -24.15 -5.58 15.35
CA CYS A 22 -23.84 -6.87 15.95
C CYS A 22 -23.08 -6.68 17.27
N VAL A 23 -23.16 -7.67 18.16
CA VAL A 23 -22.38 -7.71 19.41
C VAL A 23 -20.97 -8.25 19.17
N GLU A 24 -20.83 -9.15 18.20
CA GLU A 24 -19.55 -9.76 17.82
C GLU A 24 -18.62 -8.73 17.14
N PRO A 25 -17.43 -8.44 17.70
CA PRO A 25 -16.51 -7.43 17.16
C PRO A 25 -16.09 -7.70 15.71
N ALA A 26 -15.91 -8.97 15.32
CA ALA A 26 -15.55 -9.33 13.96
C ALA A 26 -16.61 -8.92 12.92
N LEU A 27 -17.89 -8.88 13.30
CA LEU A 27 -18.99 -8.47 12.43
C LEU A 27 -19.15 -6.94 12.39
N GLN A 28 -18.82 -6.23 13.47
CA GLN A 28 -18.79 -4.76 13.49
C GLN A 28 -17.72 -4.21 12.53
N GLY A 29 -16.59 -4.93 12.40
CA GLY A 29 -15.50 -4.62 11.49
C GLY A 29 -15.60 -5.27 10.11
N PHE A 30 -16.76 -5.83 9.72
CA PHE A 30 -16.91 -6.57 8.46
C PHE A 30 -16.45 -5.78 7.23
N GLU A 31 -16.63 -4.46 7.21
CA GLU A 31 -16.17 -3.60 6.12
C GLU A 31 -14.65 -3.72 5.89
N HIS A 32 -13.86 -3.79 6.96
CA HIS A 32 -12.42 -3.98 6.87
C HIS A 32 -12.07 -5.39 6.40
N VAL A 33 -12.82 -6.40 6.85
CA VAL A 33 -12.65 -7.79 6.43
C VAL A 33 -12.98 -7.95 4.95
N TYR A 34 -14.04 -7.32 4.46
CA TYR A 34 -14.42 -7.40 3.05
C TYR A 34 -13.49 -6.60 2.16
N ALA A 35 -13.07 -5.40 2.57
CA ALA A 35 -12.04 -4.64 1.88
C ALA A 35 -10.72 -5.43 1.78
N ASP A 36 -10.45 -6.25 2.80
CA ASP A 36 -9.33 -7.18 2.84
C ASP A 36 -9.43 -8.36 1.85
N LEU A 37 -10.63 -8.66 1.36
CA LEU A 37 -10.92 -9.64 0.30
C LEU A 37 -10.97 -9.02 -1.09
N ASP A 38 -10.99 -7.69 -1.22
CA ASP A 38 -10.93 -6.99 -2.51
C ASP A 38 -9.53 -7.14 -3.12
N MET A 39 -9.42 -8.13 -4.00
CA MET A 39 -8.19 -8.52 -4.69
C MET A 39 -7.57 -7.36 -5.48
N GLU A 40 -8.37 -6.54 -6.16
CA GLU A 40 -7.88 -5.40 -6.94
C GLU A 40 -7.44 -4.25 -6.03
N GLY A 41 -8.15 -4.06 -4.91
CA GLY A 41 -7.76 -3.15 -3.83
C GLY A 41 -6.40 -3.53 -3.21
N MET A 42 -6.16 -4.83 -3.00
CA MET A 42 -4.90 -5.35 -2.44
C MET A 42 -3.71 -5.12 -3.36
N VAL A 43 -3.84 -5.43 -4.66
CA VAL A 43 -2.76 -5.19 -5.64
C VAL A 43 -2.40 -3.71 -5.68
N ARG A 44 -3.40 -2.82 -5.79
CA ARG A 44 -3.18 -1.37 -5.76
C ARG A 44 -2.55 -0.90 -4.45
N ARG A 45 -2.90 -1.50 -3.31
CA ARG A 45 -2.30 -1.18 -2.01
C ARG A 45 -0.82 -1.55 -1.99
N MET A 46 -0.48 -2.72 -2.52
CA MET A 46 0.90 -3.18 -2.61
C MET A 46 1.74 -2.32 -3.55
N GLU A 47 1.19 -1.95 -4.71
CA GLU A 47 1.82 -1.01 -5.65
C GLU A 47 2.12 0.35 -4.99
N ARG A 48 1.16 0.91 -4.24
CA ARG A 48 1.36 2.16 -3.50
C ARG A 48 2.52 2.06 -2.50
N TYR A 49 2.58 0.97 -1.73
CA TYR A 49 3.66 0.76 -0.78
C TYR A 49 5.02 0.62 -1.46
N VAL A 50 5.12 -0.14 -2.55
CA VAL A 50 6.36 -0.29 -3.33
C VAL A 50 6.82 1.05 -3.88
N ASN A 51 5.92 1.82 -4.49
CA ASN A 51 6.23 3.13 -5.04
C ASN A 51 6.68 4.13 -3.96
N ALA A 52 5.93 4.22 -2.86
CA ALA A 52 6.31 5.08 -1.73
C ALA A 52 7.66 4.69 -1.12
N THR A 53 7.96 3.39 -1.05
CA THR A 53 9.26 2.91 -0.55
C THR A 53 10.40 3.24 -1.51
N SER A 54 10.18 3.11 -2.82
CA SER A 54 11.15 3.53 -3.83
C SER A 54 11.45 5.03 -3.74
N ASN A 55 10.40 5.85 -3.68
CA ASN A 55 10.53 7.30 -3.52
C ASN A 55 11.20 7.67 -2.20
N LEU A 56 10.94 6.92 -1.12
CA LEU A 56 11.62 7.15 0.15
C LEU A 56 13.13 7.01 0.01
N TYR A 57 13.61 6.00 -0.71
CA TYR A 57 15.05 5.81 -0.92
C TYR A 57 15.67 6.96 -1.73
N SER A 58 15.02 7.42 -2.80
CA SER A 58 15.51 8.56 -3.58
C SER A 58 15.51 9.85 -2.76
N GLU A 59 14.44 10.15 -2.03
CA GLU A 59 14.35 11.38 -1.23
C GLU A 59 15.29 11.38 -0.02
N MET A 60 15.61 10.21 0.54
CA MET A 60 16.65 10.06 1.56
C MET A 60 18.05 10.36 1.01
N GLU A 61 18.36 9.95 -0.22
CA GLU A 61 19.62 10.25 -0.88
C GLU A 61 19.76 11.77 -1.11
N VAL A 62 18.72 12.41 -1.64
CA VAL A 62 18.67 13.88 -1.79
C VAL A 62 18.82 14.59 -0.44
N LEU A 63 18.16 14.09 0.61
CA LEU A 63 18.32 14.66 1.95
C LEU A 63 19.76 14.56 2.46
N ASN A 64 20.42 13.41 2.27
CA ASN A 64 21.81 13.22 2.65
C ASN A 64 22.75 14.18 1.89
N GLU A 65 22.53 14.39 0.60
CA GLU A 65 23.28 15.37 -0.20
C GLU A 65 23.09 16.81 0.32
N LEU A 66 21.84 17.20 0.62
CA LEU A 66 21.53 18.52 1.19
C LEU A 66 22.18 18.72 2.58
N GLU A 67 22.15 17.70 3.44
CA GLU A 67 22.79 17.77 4.75
C GLU A 67 24.31 17.89 4.64
N GLN A 68 24.94 17.21 3.67
CA GLN A 68 26.37 17.39 3.39
C GLN A 68 26.68 18.77 2.80
N ALA A 69 25.84 19.27 1.89
CA ALA A 69 25.97 20.60 1.29
C ALA A 69 25.83 21.73 2.32
N THR A 70 25.09 21.49 3.42
CA THR A 70 24.91 22.46 4.51
C THR A 70 26.24 22.96 5.06
N LYS A 71 27.24 22.07 5.19
CA LYS A 71 28.59 22.44 5.68
C LYS A 71 29.32 23.40 4.73
N LYS A 72 29.09 23.27 3.42
CA LYS A 72 29.66 24.14 2.38
C LYS A 72 28.91 25.46 2.28
N PHE A 73 27.59 25.44 2.52
CA PHE A 73 26.71 26.60 2.38
C PHE A 73 26.76 27.57 3.57
N GLN A 74 27.27 27.15 4.73
CA GLN A 74 27.45 28.02 5.90
C GLN A 74 28.41 29.21 5.65
N HIS A 75 29.28 29.11 4.64
CA HIS A 75 30.23 30.17 4.28
C HIS A 75 29.69 31.15 3.22
N ASN A 76 28.42 31.01 2.82
CA ASN A 76 27.81 31.84 1.78
C ASN A 76 27.39 33.21 2.36
N GLN A 77 27.76 34.31 1.70
CA GLN A 77 27.55 35.68 2.19
C GLN A 77 26.14 36.22 1.89
N HIS A 78 25.39 35.58 0.97
CA HIS A 78 24.03 35.99 0.63
C HIS A 78 22.98 35.38 1.56
N GLU A 79 22.41 36.20 2.44
CA GLU A 79 21.32 35.86 3.37
C GLU A 79 20.10 35.22 2.67
N GLU A 80 19.70 35.73 1.52
CA GLU A 80 18.53 35.22 0.78
C GLU A 80 18.76 33.80 0.25
N SER A 81 19.95 33.51 -0.29
CA SER A 81 20.33 32.17 -0.73
C SER A 81 20.42 31.19 0.44
N LYS A 82 20.86 31.66 1.61
CA LYS A 82 20.90 30.85 2.84
C LYS A 82 19.49 30.48 3.29
N ARG A 83 18.56 31.44 3.34
CA ARG A 83 17.16 31.19 3.72
C ARG A 83 16.47 30.23 2.75
N ALA A 84 16.69 30.38 1.44
CA ALA A 84 16.13 29.47 0.44
C ALA A 84 16.66 28.04 0.61
N PHE A 85 17.95 27.88 0.90
CA PHE A 85 18.55 26.58 1.17
C PHE A 85 18.00 25.93 2.45
N GLU A 86 17.89 26.69 3.54
CA GLU A 86 17.31 26.21 4.80
C GLU A 86 15.85 25.78 4.62
N GLN A 87 15.05 26.55 3.88
CA GLN A 87 13.68 26.16 3.53
C GLN A 87 13.65 24.86 2.73
N LYS A 88 14.49 24.73 1.70
CA LYS A 88 14.58 23.49 0.91
C LYS A 88 14.90 22.27 1.80
N LEU A 89 15.82 22.43 2.76
CA LEU A 89 16.16 21.36 3.71
C LEU A 89 14.99 20.99 4.62
N ILE A 90 14.22 21.98 5.10
CA ILE A 90 13.02 21.75 5.93
C ILE A 90 11.97 20.98 5.14
N TRP A 91 11.69 21.40 3.90
CA TRP A 91 10.75 20.71 3.01
C TRP A 91 11.19 19.28 2.72
N GLN A 92 12.46 19.06 2.38
CA GLN A 92 12.99 17.72 2.14
C GLN A 92 12.82 16.81 3.37
N LYS A 93 13.07 17.32 4.58
CA LYS A 93 12.87 16.57 5.82
C LYS A 93 11.40 16.21 6.05
N GLN A 94 10.48 17.09 5.63
CA GLN A 94 9.05 16.82 5.74
C GLN A 94 8.60 15.76 4.74
N ASP A 95 9.08 15.82 3.50
CA ASP A 95 8.78 14.79 2.48
C ASP A 95 9.29 13.41 2.88
N VAL A 96 10.54 13.31 3.36
CA VAL A 96 11.09 12.04 3.86
C VAL A 96 10.27 11.50 5.05
N ARG A 97 9.82 12.37 5.96
CA ARG A 97 8.93 11.94 7.06
C ARG A 97 7.61 11.39 6.53
N HIS A 98 6.96 12.12 5.63
CA HIS A 98 5.70 11.69 5.04
C HIS A 98 5.85 10.35 4.32
N LEU A 99 6.90 10.20 3.50
CA LEU A 99 7.19 8.96 2.78
C LEU A 99 7.47 7.79 3.73
N LYS A 100 8.13 8.00 4.88
CA LYS A 100 8.25 6.96 5.91
C LYS A 100 6.89 6.50 6.40
N ASP A 101 5.98 7.43 6.68
CA ASP A 101 4.66 7.11 7.23
C ASP A 101 3.80 6.28 6.26
N VAL A 102 3.89 6.56 4.96
CA VAL A 102 3.06 5.91 3.92
C VAL A 102 3.71 4.72 3.20
N SER A 103 5.02 4.50 3.39
CA SER A 103 5.76 3.40 2.76
C SER A 103 5.77 2.12 3.60
N LEU A 104 6.49 1.10 3.12
CA LEU A 104 6.75 -0.12 3.89
C LEU A 104 7.59 0.14 5.15
N TRP A 105 8.26 1.29 5.25
CA TRP A 105 9.08 1.64 6.42
C TRP A 105 8.29 1.64 7.72
N ASN A 106 7.02 2.03 7.66
CA ASN A 106 6.10 2.07 8.80
C ASN A 106 5.16 0.85 8.87
N GLN A 107 5.55 -0.27 8.28
CA GLN A 107 4.78 -1.53 8.32
C GLN A 107 5.52 -2.60 9.11
N THR A 108 4.76 -3.45 9.81
CA THR A 108 5.33 -4.61 10.49
C THR A 108 5.63 -5.72 9.49
N TYR A 109 6.60 -6.57 9.82
CA TYR A 109 6.93 -7.74 9.01
C TYR A 109 5.68 -8.61 8.77
N ASP A 110 4.91 -8.87 9.82
CA ASP A 110 3.66 -9.64 9.74
C ASP A 110 2.67 -9.04 8.75
N LYS A 111 2.52 -7.71 8.73
CA LYS A 111 1.60 -7.03 7.79
C LYS A 111 2.07 -7.17 6.35
N VAL A 112 3.39 -7.11 6.12
CA VAL A 112 3.96 -7.31 4.78
C VAL A 112 3.77 -8.76 4.33
N VAL A 113 4.06 -9.74 5.19
CA VAL A 113 3.87 -11.17 4.88
C VAL A 113 2.40 -11.49 4.63
N GLU A 114 1.49 -10.92 5.43
CA GLU A 114 0.04 -11.07 5.23
C GLU A 114 -0.38 -10.56 3.84
N LEU A 115 0.08 -9.37 3.43
CA LEU A 115 -0.20 -8.82 2.10
C LEU A 115 0.36 -9.71 0.99
N LEU A 116 1.59 -10.21 1.14
CA LEU A 116 2.22 -11.11 0.16
C LEU A 116 1.45 -12.43 0.03
N ALA A 117 1.11 -13.06 1.16
CA ALA A 117 0.35 -14.31 1.18
C ALA A 117 -1.00 -14.16 0.46
N ARG A 118 -1.71 -13.07 0.73
CA ARG A 118 -2.98 -12.76 0.07
C ARG A 118 -2.80 -12.57 -1.44
N THR A 119 -1.79 -11.83 -1.88
CA THR A 119 -1.47 -11.66 -3.31
C THR A 119 -1.20 -12.99 -3.99
N VAL A 120 -0.47 -13.91 -3.36
CA VAL A 120 -0.24 -15.27 -3.88
C VAL A 120 -1.56 -16.03 -4.04
N CYS A 121 -2.44 -16.00 -3.03
CA CYS A 121 -3.77 -16.61 -3.11
C CYS A 121 -4.62 -16.01 -4.24
N THR A 122 -4.59 -14.69 -4.43
CA THR A 122 -5.28 -13.98 -5.51
C THR A 122 -4.78 -14.43 -6.89
N ILE A 123 -3.47 -14.50 -7.08
CA ILE A 123 -2.87 -14.97 -8.33
C ILE A 123 -3.30 -16.41 -8.60
N TYR A 124 -3.26 -17.29 -7.59
CA TYR A 124 -3.72 -18.66 -7.71
C TYR A 124 -5.20 -18.75 -8.11
N ALA A 125 -6.08 -18.00 -7.45
CA ALA A 125 -7.50 -17.96 -7.77
C ALA A 125 -7.76 -17.47 -9.20
N THR A 126 -7.01 -16.45 -9.65
CA THR A 126 -7.09 -15.91 -11.01
C THR A 126 -6.65 -16.94 -12.05
N ILE A 127 -5.51 -17.60 -11.81
CA ILE A 127 -5.03 -18.70 -12.66
C ILE A 127 -6.11 -19.78 -12.74
N ARG A 128 -6.68 -20.20 -11.61
CA ARG A 128 -7.76 -21.20 -11.62
C ARG A 128 -9.02 -20.70 -12.33
N ALA A 129 -9.38 -19.43 -12.26
CA ALA A 129 -10.54 -18.91 -12.97
C ALA A 129 -10.33 -18.89 -14.50
N VAL A 130 -9.11 -18.58 -14.95
CA VAL A 130 -8.77 -18.52 -16.39
C VAL A 130 -8.53 -19.90 -16.98
N PHE A 131 -7.92 -20.81 -16.21
CA PHE A 131 -7.46 -22.13 -16.68
C PHE A 131 -8.23 -23.33 -16.07
N GLY A 132 -9.17 -23.10 -15.16
CA GLY A 132 -9.75 -24.14 -14.30
C GLY A 132 -10.71 -25.11 -14.99
N ASP A 133 -11.38 -24.70 -16.06
CA ASP A 133 -12.22 -25.61 -16.85
C ASP A 133 -11.41 -26.46 -17.84
N SER A 134 -10.14 -26.09 -18.11
CA SER A 134 -9.28 -26.85 -19.04
C SER A 134 -8.29 -27.79 -18.34
N VAL A 135 -8.01 -27.61 -17.04
CA VAL A 135 -6.99 -28.40 -16.31
C VAL A 135 -7.58 -29.41 -15.30
N LEU A 136 -8.77 -29.18 -14.74
CA LEU A 136 -9.38 -30.13 -13.77
C LEU A 136 -10.28 -31.20 -14.41
N GLY A 137 -10.59 -31.10 -15.70
CA GLY A 137 -11.40 -32.09 -16.42
C GLY A 137 -10.67 -33.38 -16.83
N LYS A 138 -9.38 -33.53 -16.54
CA LYS A 138 -8.58 -34.71 -16.96
C LYS A 138 -8.08 -35.63 -15.84
N ASN A 139 -8.25 -35.26 -14.57
CA ASN A 139 -7.72 -36.05 -13.45
C ASN A 139 -8.81 -36.72 -12.60
N MET A 140 -10.04 -36.87 -13.11
CA MET A 140 -11.12 -37.59 -12.43
C MET A 140 -11.67 -38.79 -13.22
N LEU A 141 -10.94 -39.25 -14.24
CA LEU A 141 -11.26 -40.45 -15.03
C LEU A 141 -9.99 -41.26 -15.38
N ALA A 142 -9.21 -41.64 -14.36
CA ALA A 142 -8.19 -42.67 -14.47
C ALA A 142 -8.19 -43.52 -13.20
#